data_AF-X0T4C6-F1
#
_entry.id   AF-X0T4C6-F1
#
_cell.length_a   1.000
_cell.length_b   1.000
_cell.length_c   1.000
_cell.angle_alpha   90.00
_cell.angle_beta   90.00
_cell.angle_gamma   90.00
#
_symmetry.space_group_name_H-M   'P 1'
#
loop_
_entity.id
_entity.type
_entity.pdbx_description
1 polymer ?
#
loop_
_entity_poly.entity_id
_entity_poly.type
_entity_poly.pdbx_seq_one_letter_code
_entity_poly.pdbx_strand_id
1 'polypeptide(L)' 'MYTINDIDKIIEFKSWNDKKKIDELLRIDCDLYTNLGIESTKSDRAEAKKNSRKIYRQIKLIDYKIGNDFLVAMDRD' A
#
# COMPACT_ATOMS: atom_id res chain seq x y z
N MET A 1 5.01 14.38 -4.26
CA MET A 1 5.00 13.17 -3.40
C MET A 1 4.32 12.07 -4.20
N TYR A 2 4.80 10.81 -4.17
CA TYR A 2 4.18 9.73 -4.95
C TYR A 2 2.83 9.33 -4.37
N THR A 3 1.93 8.86 -5.23
CA THR A 3 0.56 8.49 -4.88
C THR A 3 0.25 7.04 -5.26
N ILE A 4 -0.97 6.58 -4.98
CA ILE A 4 -1.44 5.25 -5.38
C ILE A 4 -1.34 5.01 -6.90
N ASN A 5 -1.37 6.06 -7.72
CA ASN A 5 -1.24 5.95 -9.17
C ASN A 5 0.21 5.75 -9.64
N ASP A 6 1.19 5.93 -8.74
CA ASP A 6 2.61 5.81 -9.04
C ASP A 6 3.22 4.48 -8.59
N ILE A 7 2.41 3.53 -8.10
CA ILE A 7 2.91 2.25 -7.60
C ILE A 7 3.79 1.53 -8.63
N ASP A 8 3.32 1.41 -9.87
CA ASP A 8 4.04 0.70 -10.94
C ASP A 8 5.38 1.37 -11.25
N LYS A 9 5.43 2.71 -11.16
CA LYS A 9 6.66 3.48 -11.33
C LYS A 9 7.67 3.20 -10.21
N ILE A 10 7.21 3.05 -8.96
CA ILE A 10 8.07 2.78 -7.81
C ILE A 10 8.73 1.40 -7.93
N ILE A 11 7.97 0.37 -8.32
CA ILE A 11 8.49 -0.99 -8.45
C ILE A 11 9.52 -1.10 -9.60
N GLU A 12 9.34 -0.31 -10.66
CA GLU A 12 10.24 -0.27 -11.82
C GLU A 12 11.56 0.46 -11.58
N PHE A 13 11.69 1.23 -10.48
CA PHE A 13 12.94 1.94 -10.19
C PHE A 13 14.09 0.97 -9.90
N LYS A 14 14.99 0.84 -10.87
CA LYS A 14 16.22 0.02 -10.75
C LYS A 14 17.26 0.63 -9.82
N SER A 15 17.21 1.94 -9.59
CA SER A 15 18.12 2.66 -8.69
C SER A 15 17.74 2.54 -7.21
N TRP A 16 16.57 1.97 -6.90
CA TRP A 16 16.09 1.80 -5.54
C TRP A 16 16.27 0.35 -5.11
N ASN A 17 16.73 0.15 -3.88
CA ASN A 17 16.70 -1.16 -3.25
C ASN A 17 15.28 -1.52 -2.80
N ASP A 18 15.08 -2.81 -2.53
CA ASP A 18 13.79 -3.37 -2.17
C ASP A 18 13.20 -2.71 -0.91
N LYS A 19 14.04 -2.48 0.11
CA LYS A 19 13.62 -1.78 1.33
C LYS A 19 13.03 -0.41 1.02
N LYS A 20 13.69 0.40 0.19
CA LYS A 20 13.24 1.75 -0.16
C LYS A 20 11.93 1.72 -0.94
N LYS A 21 11.74 0.73 -1.82
CA LYS A 21 10.47 0.54 -2.53
C LYS A 21 9.35 0.19 -1.56
N ILE A 22 9.59 -0.75 -0.65
CA ILE A 22 8.62 -1.16 0.37
C ILE A 22 8.27 0.01 1.29
N ASP A 23 9.27 0.76 1.77
CA ASP A 23 9.07 1.91 2.66
C ASP A 23 8.20 3.00 1.97
N GLU A 24 8.44 3.31 0.70
CA GLU A 24 7.63 4.28 -0.04
C GLU A 24 6.20 3.77 -0.30
N LEU A 25 6.05 2.48 -0.62
CA LEU A 25 4.74 1.84 -0.77
C LEU A 25 3.93 1.90 0.54
N LEU A 26 4.57 1.65 1.68
CA LEU A 26 3.93 1.78 3.00
C LEU A 26 3.64 3.24 3.37
N ARG A 27 4.49 4.19 2.95
CA ARG A 27 4.22 5.62 3.12
C ARG A 27 2.94 6.04 2.39
N ILE A 28 2.75 5.58 1.16
CA ILE A 28 1.52 5.82 0.39
C ILE A 28 0.32 5.20 1.12
N ASP A 29 0.46 3.99 1.66
CA ASP A 29 -0.60 3.34 2.44
C ASP A 29 -1.01 4.17 3.66
N CYS A 30 -0.04 4.66 4.44
CA CYS A 30 -0.29 5.54 5.58
C CYS A 30 -1.01 6.83 5.18
N ASP A 31 -0.62 7.45 4.05
CA ASP A 31 -1.28 8.66 3.56
C ASP A 31 -2.75 8.40 3.22
N LEU A 32 -3.10 7.24 2.67
CA LEU A 32 -4.50 6.89 2.36
C LEU A 32 -5.38 6.91 3.61
N TYR A 33 -4.91 6.34 4.72
CA TYR A 33 -5.68 6.33 5.98
C TYR A 33 -5.61 7.66 6.72
N THR A 34 -4.51 8.42 6.59
CA THR A 34 -4.39 9.75 7.19
C THR A 34 -5.40 10.74 6.60
N ASN A 35 -5.75 10.55 5.33
CA ASN A 35 -6.79 11.34 4.66
C ASN A 35 -8.22 10.91 5.02
N LEU A 36 -8.40 9.81 5.76
CA LEU A 36 -9.70 9.41 6.29
C LEU A 36 -9.95 10.12 7.62
N GLY A 37 -11.16 10.66 7.78
CA GLY A 37 -11.61 11.34 8.98
C GLY A 37 -12.96 10.82 9.48
N ILE A 38 -13.51 11.54 10.45
CA ILE A 38 -14.84 11.23 11.04
C ILE A 38 -15.94 11.31 9.97
N GLU A 39 -15.81 12.24 9.04
CA GLU A 39 -16.75 12.45 7.93
C GLU A 39 -16.56 11.44 6.78
N SER A 40 -15.54 10.60 6.81
CA SER A 40 -15.33 9.61 5.76
C SER A 40 -16.48 8.62 5.72
N THR A 41 -16.96 8.38 4.51
CA THR A 41 -18.06 7.45 4.26
C THR A 41 -17.55 6.01 4.34
N LYS A 42 -18.50 5.05 4.38
CA LYS A 42 -18.16 3.63 4.25
C LYS A 42 -17.45 3.34 2.91
N SER A 43 -17.82 4.07 1.85
CA SER A 43 -17.22 3.95 0.52
C SER A 43 -15.76 4.38 0.53
N ASP A 44 -15.44 5.50 1.18
CA ASP A 44 -14.06 6.01 1.26
C ASP A 44 -13.15 5.02 2.00
N ARG A 45 -13.65 4.46 3.11
CA ARG A 45 -12.95 3.40 3.86
C ARG A 45 -12.74 2.14 3.01
N ALA A 46 -13.75 1.74 2.23
CA ALA A 46 -13.64 0.58 1.34
C ALA A 46 -12.63 0.84 0.20
N GLU A 47 -12.58 2.05 -0.34
CA GLU A 47 -11.61 2.45 -1.35
C GLU A 47 -10.18 2.46 -0.80
N ALA A 48 -9.97 3.00 0.41
CA ALA A 48 -8.70 2.91 1.10
C ALA A 48 -8.26 1.44 1.29
N LYS A 49 -9.12 0.56 1.84
CA LYS A 49 -8.82 -0.88 1.99
C LYS A 49 -8.48 -1.55 0.65
N LYS A 50 -9.20 -1.20 -0.43
CA LYS A 50 -8.93 -1.70 -1.79
C LYS A 50 -7.55 -1.24 -2.30
N ASN A 51 -7.19 0.00 -2.04
CA ASN A 51 -5.91 0.57 -2.45
C ASN A 51 -4.75 -0.01 -1.63
N SER A 52 -4.88 -0.16 -0.31
CA SER A 52 -3.93 -0.88 0.54
C SER A 52 -3.66 -2.31 0.05
N ARG A 53 -4.72 -3.04 -0.36
CA ARG A 53 -4.57 -4.39 -0.92
C ARG A 53 -3.71 -4.40 -2.19
N LYS A 54 -3.82 -3.37 -3.05
CA LYS A 54 -2.97 -3.26 -4.24
C LYS A 54 -1.51 -3.08 -3.83
N ILE A 55 -1.25 -2.20 -2.87
CA ILE A 55 0.09 -1.95 -2.32
C ILE A 55 0.70 -3.25 -1.79
N TYR A 56 -0.02 -4.00 -0.95
CA TYR A 56 0.52 -5.22 -0.34
C TYR A 56 0.77 -6.34 -1.36
N ARG A 57 0.00 -6.39 -2.45
CA ARG A 57 0.28 -7.30 -3.57
C ARG A 57 1.60 -6.97 -4.24
N GLN A 58 1.94 -5.69 -4.39
CA GLN A 58 3.23 -5.29 -4.96
C GLN A 58 4.37 -5.53 -3.99
N ILE A 59 4.18 -5.26 -2.70
CA ILE A 59 5.14 -5.62 -1.66
C ILE A 59 5.39 -7.13 -1.69
N LYS A 60 4.36 -7.98 -1.86
CA LYS A 60 4.50 -9.43 -1.95
C LYS A 60 5.39 -9.89 -3.12
N LEU A 61 5.46 -9.14 -4.22
CA LEU A 61 6.36 -9.44 -5.34
C LEU A 61 7.82 -9.12 -5.01
N ILE A 62 8.06 -8.18 -4.10
CA ILE A 62 9.39 -7.75 -3.65
C ILE A 62 9.86 -8.60 -2.46
N ASP A 63 9.03 -8.69 -1.43
CA ASP A 63 9.19 -9.51 -0.23
C ASP A 63 7.91 -10.30 0.02
N TYR A 64 7.96 -11.59 -0.32
CA TYR A 64 6.82 -12.49 -0.20
C TYR A 64 6.29 -12.55 1.24
N LYS A 65 7.18 -12.63 2.23
CA LYS A 65 6.79 -12.84 3.62
C LYS A 65 6.02 -11.61 4.12
N ILE A 66 6.61 -10.43 3.98
CA ILE A 66 6.00 -9.18 4.45
C ILE A 66 4.67 -8.92 3.75
N GLY A 67 4.65 -9.01 2.41
CA GLY A 67 3.43 -8.75 1.65
C GLY A 67 2.32 -9.78 1.93
N ASN A 68 2.67 -11.05 2.15
CA ASN A 68 1.69 -12.06 2.52
C ASN A 68 1.13 -11.85 3.94
N ASP A 69 1.99 -11.53 4.92
CA ASP A 69 1.58 -11.27 6.30
C ASP A 69 0.59 -10.09 6.36
N PHE A 70 0.82 -9.02 5.59
CA PHE A 70 -0.12 -7.89 5.49
C PHE A 70 -1.46 -8.26 4.85
N LEU A 71 -1.44 -9.04 3.77
CA LEU A 71 -2.69 -9.49 3.12
C LEU A 71 -3.52 -10.37 4.06
N VAL A 72 -2.88 -11.30 4.78
CA VAL A 72 -3.56 -12.17 5.76
C VAL A 72 -4.12 -11.36 6.92
N ALA A 73 -3.36 -10.38 7.43
CA ALA A 73 -3.85 -9.50 8.50
C ALA A 73 -5.08 -8.70 8.06
N MET A 74 -5.07 -8.16 6.84
CA MET A 74 -6.19 -7.40 6.27
C MET A 74 -7.47 -8.22 6.05
N ASP A 75 -7.33 -9.52 5.77
CA ASP A 75 -8.44 -10.44 5.50
C ASP A 75 -9.04 -11.07 6.78
N ARG A 76 -8.37 -10.93 7.93
CA ARG A 76 -8.88 -11.38 9.23
C ARG A 76 -9.93 -10.44 9.84
N ASP A 77 -10.06 -9.22 9.31
CA ASP A 77 -11.08 -8.21 9.67
C ASP A 77 -12.20 -8.12 8.63
#